data_AF-A0A509KYE9-F1
#
_entry.id   AF-A0A509KYE9-F1
#
_cell.length_a   1.000
_cell.length_b   1.000
_cell.length_c   1.000
_cell.angle_alpha   90.00
_cell.angle_beta   90.00
_cell.angle_gamma   90.00
#
_symmetry.space_group_name_H-M   'P 1'
#
loop_
_entity.id
_entity.type
_entity.pdbx_description
1 polymer ?
#
loop_
_entity_poly.entity_id
_entity_poly.type
_entity_poly.pdbx_seq_one_letter_code
_entity_poly.pdbx_strand_id
1 'polypeptide(L)' 'MPSFIECESLSINYNIMGIATINYTIISDTPDPSIHPIIVADGVIFNGIITSVYTQPIAKTEFAENGPWYTTSVSMVATS' A
#
# COMPACT_ATOMS: atom_id res chain seq x y z
N MET A 1 -11.53 -12.48 -6.37
CA MET A 1 -11.50 -11.23 -7.17
C MET A 1 -10.35 -10.39 -6.64
N PRO A 2 -9.45 -9.86 -7.48
CA PRO A 2 -8.40 -8.97 -7.00
C PRO A 2 -9.07 -7.72 -6.43
N SER A 3 -8.77 -7.39 -5.17
CA SER A 3 -9.19 -6.13 -4.55
C SER A 3 -8.40 -5.00 -5.19
N PHE A 4 -9.10 -4.03 -5.76
CA PHE A 4 -8.47 -2.80 -6.22
C PHE A 4 -8.05 -2.02 -4.98
N ILE A 5 -6.75 -1.91 -4.73
CA ILE A 5 -6.23 -1.06 -3.66
C ILE A 5 -6.15 0.34 -4.25
N GLU A 6 -7.08 1.22 -3.85
CA GLU A 6 -7.01 2.64 -4.14
C GLU A 6 -5.84 3.23 -3.33
N CYS A 7 -4.65 3.19 -3.93
CA CYS A 7 -3.44 3.76 -3.34
C CYS A 7 -3.36 5.23 -3.76
N GLU A 8 -3.31 6.16 -2.81
CA GLU A 8 -3.11 7.58 -3.14
C GLU A 8 -1.70 7.86 -3.68
N SER A 9 -0.73 6.99 -3.35
CA SER A 9 0.59 7.00 -3.96
C SER A 9 1.10 5.57 -4.22
N LEU A 10 1.70 5.38 -5.39
CA LEU A 10 2.28 4.12 -5.84
C LEU A 10 3.62 4.41 -6.53
N SER A 11 4.67 3.70 -6.10
CA SER A 11 5.99 3.72 -6.72
C SER A 11 6.43 2.29 -6.99
N ILE A 12 6.82 2.02 -8.24
CA ILE A 12 7.30 0.71 -8.70
C ILE A 12 8.72 0.90 -9.22
N ASN A 13 9.67 0.15 -8.66
CA ASN A 13 11.06 0.18 -9.09
C ASN A 13 11.51 -1.24 -9.46
N TYR A 14 12.06 -1.40 -10.67
CA TYR A 14 12.54 -2.69 -11.15
C TYR A 14 14.06 -2.79 -11.02
N ASN A 15 14.53 -3.94 -10.54
CA ASN A 15 15.94 -4.28 -10.67
C ASN A 15 16.22 -4.97 -12.02
N ILE A 16 17.51 -5.12 -12.33
CA ILE A 16 17.99 -5.78 -13.56
C ILE A 16 17.56 -7.26 -13.68
N MET A 17 17.09 -7.88 -12.59
CA MET A 17 16.61 -9.27 -12.56
C MET A 17 15.10 -9.37 -12.82
N GLY A 18 14.40 -8.25 -13.06
CA GLY A 18 12.95 -8.23 -13.26
C GLY A 18 12.13 -8.32 -11.97
N ILE A 19 12.78 -8.13 -10.81
CA ILE A 19 12.08 -8.06 -9.52
C ILE A 19 11.65 -6.61 -9.29
N ALA A 20 10.38 -6.41 -8.96
CA ALA A 20 9.77 -5.13 -8.67
C ALA A 20 9.74 -4.87 -7.15
N THR A 21 10.31 -3.76 -6.71
CA THR A 21 10.05 -3.19 -5.39
C THR A 21 8.89 -2.22 -5.51
N ILE A 22 7.79 -2.52 -4.84
CA ILE A 22 6.56 -1.73 -4.86
C ILE A 22 6.39 -1.08 -3.50
N ASN A 23 6.29 0.25 -3.50
CA ASN A 23 5.98 1.04 -2.32
C ASN A 23 4.66 1.76 -2.55
N TYR A 24 3.73 1.63 -1.62
CA TYR A 24 2.44 2.30 -1.70
C TYR A 24 1.97 2.76 -0.33
N THR A 25 1.11 3.75 -0.33
CA THR A 25 0.49 4.29 0.88
C THR A 25 -1.01 4.11 0.83
N ILE A 26 -1.56 3.54 1.90
CA ILE A 26 -2.99 3.47 2.16
C ILE A 26 -3.33 4.57 3.15
N ILE A 27 -4.38 5.34 2.87
CA ILE A 27 -4.99 6.26 3.83
C ILE A 27 -6.29 5.62 4.31
N SER A 28 -6.46 5.46 5.62
CA SER A 28 -7.63 4.81 6.20
C SER A 28 -8.11 5.48 7.49
N ASP A 29 -9.38 5.31 7.83
CA ASP A 29 -9.98 5.71 9.12
C ASP A 29 -9.73 4.67 10.23
N THR A 30 -9.09 3.54 9.89
CA THR A 30 -8.67 2.48 10.79
C THR A 30 -7.14 2.38 10.87
N PRO A 31 -6.56 2.05 12.04
CA PRO A 31 -5.12 1.79 12.18
C PRO A 31 -4.65 0.47 11.55
N ASP A 32 -5.57 -0.40 11.13
CA ASP A 32 -5.25 -1.72 10.55
C ASP A 32 -5.98 -1.92 9.21
N PRO A 33 -5.51 -1.27 8.13
CA PRO A 33 -6.09 -1.47 6.81
C PRO A 33 -5.76 -2.88 6.28
N SER A 34 -6.64 -3.42 5.44
CA SER A 34 -6.38 -4.70 4.77
C SER A 34 -5.24 -4.57 3.75
N ILE A 35 -4.14 -5.28 3.97
CA ILE A 35 -2.98 -5.29 3.09
C ILE A 35 -2.95 -6.61 2.32
N HIS A 36 -2.74 -6.53 1.01
CA HIS A 36 -2.70 -7.70 0.14
C HIS A 36 -1.34 -7.87 -0.55
N PRO A 37 -0.82 -9.10 -0.66
CA PRO A 37 0.42 -9.41 -1.39
C PRO A 37 0.23 -9.40 -2.92
N ILE A 38 -0.96 -9.03 -3.40
CA ILE A 38 -1.33 -8.97 -4.81
C ILE A 38 -1.82 -7.56 -5.10
N ILE A 39 -1.19 -6.89 -6.07
CA ILE A 39 -1.55 -5.54 -6.50
C ILE A 39 -1.77 -5.55 -8.01
N VAL A 40 -2.79 -4.81 -8.47
CA VAL A 40 -3.03 -4.60 -9.90
C VAL A 40 -2.77 -3.14 -10.21
N ALA A 41 -1.81 -2.87 -11.10
CA ALA A 41 -1.50 -1.53 -11.57
C ALA A 41 -1.40 -1.53 -13.10
N ASP A 42 -2.19 -0.68 -13.76
CA ASP A 42 -2.26 -0.58 -15.22
C ASP A 42 -2.48 -1.94 -15.93
N GLY A 43 -3.31 -2.80 -15.34
CA GLY A 43 -3.60 -4.14 -15.87
C GLY A 43 -2.51 -5.20 -15.63
N VAL A 44 -1.37 -4.82 -15.04
CA VAL A 44 -0.31 -5.75 -14.62
C VAL A 44 -0.59 -6.23 -13.20
N ILE A 45 -0.48 -7.54 -12.98
CA ILE A 45 -0.64 -8.16 -11.67
C ILE A 45 0.74 -8.38 -11.05
N PHE A 46 0.98 -7.74 -9.92
CA PHE A 46 2.17 -7.96 -9.11
C PHE A 46 1.83 -8.89 -7.97
N ASN A 47 2.53 -10.03 -7.90
CA ASN A 47 2.42 -10.98 -6.81
C ASN A 47 3.76 -11.06 -6.07
N GLY A 48 3.74 -10.84 -4.76
CA GLY A 48 4.98 -10.70 -4.01
C GLY A 48 4.85 -10.95 -2.52
N ILE A 49 5.89 -10.55 -1.80
CA ILE A 49 5.99 -10.65 -0.35
C ILE A 49 6.07 -9.23 0.21
N ILE A 50 5.22 -8.94 1.19
CA ILE A 50 5.26 -7.69 1.95
C ILE A 50 6.46 -7.77 2.89
N THR A 51 7.38 -6.82 2.75
CA THR A 51 8.62 -6.77 3.52
C THR A 51 8.55 -5.78 4.68
N SER A 52 7.69 -4.76 4.57
CA SER A 52 7.50 -3.76 5.60
C SER A 52 6.08 -3.20 5.58
N VAL A 53 5.55 -2.96 6.77
CA VAL A 53 4.29 -2.25 7.00
C VAL A 53 4.53 -1.27 8.13
N TYR A 54 4.20 -0.01 7.91
CA TYR A 54 4.30 1.04 8.92
C TYR A 54 3.05 1.91 8.91
N THR A 55 2.27 1.85 10.00
CA THR A 55 1.09 2.70 10.19
C THR A 55 1.36 3.77 11.22
N GLN A 56 0.95 5.01 10.91
CA GLN A 56 0.95 6.12 11.85
C GLN A 56 -0.32 6.98 11.67
N PRO A 57 -0.82 7.63 12.73
CA PRO A 57 -1.91 8.59 12.60
C PRO A 57 -1.45 9.82 11.80
N ILE A 58 -2.35 10.37 10.99
CA ILE A 58 -2.15 11.62 10.27
C ILE A 58 -2.43 12.78 11.24
N ALA A 59 -1.42 13.58 11.53
CA ALA A 59 -1.56 14.71 12.44
C ALA A 59 -2.66 15.69 11.95
N LYS A 60 -3.38 16.31 12.90
CA LYS A 60 -4.49 17.24 12.65
C LYS A 60 -5.77 16.59 12.11
N THR A 61 -5.86 15.27 12.11
CA THR A 61 -7.08 14.54 11.73
C THR A 61 -7.81 13.95 12.94
N GLU A 62 -7.35 14.24 14.17
CA GLU A 62 -7.84 13.62 15.41
C GLU A 62 -9.33 13.90 15.69
N PHE A 63 -9.86 14.97 15.08
CA PHE A 63 -11.24 15.43 15.25
C PHE A 63 -12.08 15.30 13.96
N ALA A 64 -11.62 14.54 12.97
CA ALA A 64 -12.44 14.29 11.78
C ALA A 64 -13.72 13.53 12.17
N GLU A 65 -14.79 13.68 11.38
CA GLU A 65 -16.13 13.15 11.70
C GLU A 65 -16.14 11.65 12.01
N ASN A 66 -15.18 10.90 11.44
CA ASN A 66 -15.06 9.45 11.60
C ASN A 66 -13.89 9.01 12.52
N GLY A 67 -13.27 9.96 13.25
CA GLY A 67 -12.08 9.70 14.07
C GLY A 67 -10.75 10.00 13.34
N PRO A 68 -9.60 9.70 13.97
CA PRO A 68 -8.29 9.95 13.37
C PRO A 68 -8.10 9.17 12.08
N TRP A 69 -7.48 9.80 11.09
CA TRP A 69 -7.02 9.13 9.88
C TRP A 69 -5.62 8.57 10.10
N TYR A 70 -5.28 7.53 9.36
CA TYR A 70 -4.02 6.82 9.43
C TYR A 70 -3.40 6.74 8.04
N THR A 71 -2.08 6.81 7.99
CA THR A 71 -1.29 6.50 6.81
C THR A 71 -0.54 5.19 7.06
N THR A 72 -0.72 4.23 6.18
CA THR A 72 -0.02 2.95 6.19
C THR A 72 0.88 2.87 4.97
N SER A 73 2.18 2.96 5.21
CA SER A 73 3.21 2.74 4.19
C SER A 73 3.54 1.26 4.09
N VAL A 74 3.44 0.71 2.89
CA VAL A 74 3.71 -0.70 2.61
C VAL A 74 4.83 -0.82 1.60
N SER A 75 5.79 -1.68 1.89
CA SER A 75 6.84 -2.10 0.95
C SER A 75 6.65 -3.57 0.60
N MET A 76 6.71 -3.87 -0.68
CA MET A 76 6.55 -5.20 -1.24
C MET A 76 7.65 -5.48 -2.26
N VAL A 77 8.11 -6.72 -2.30
CA VAL A 77 8.97 -7.23 -3.37
C VAL A 77 8.18 -8.25 -4.16
N ALA A 78 7.98 -8.01 -5.45
CA ALA A 78 7.08 -8.75 -6.30
C ALA A 78 7.65 -9.04 -7.69
N THR A 79 6.98 -9.92 -8.41
CA THR A 79 7.17 -10.16 -9.84
C THR A 79 5.87 -9.87 -10.58
N SER A 80 5.97 -9.36 -11.80
CA SER A 80 4.84 -9.12 -12.72
C SER A 80 4.51 -10.34 -13.58
#